data_AF-A0A3S0SJQ8-F1
#
_entry.id   AF-A0A3S0SJQ8-F1
#
_cell.length_a   1.000
_cell.length_b   1.000
_cell.length_c   1.000
_cell.angle_alpha   90.00
_cell.angle_beta   90.00
_cell.angle_gamma   90.00
#
_symmetry.space_group_name_H-M   'P 1'
#
loop_
_entity.id
_entity.type
_entity.pdbx_description
1 polymer ?
#
loop_
_entity_poly.entity_id
_entity_poly.type
_entity_poly.pdbx_seq_one_letter_code
_entity_poly.pdbx_strand_id
1 'polypeptide(L)'
;NTFPSLPNLNDINSVLKFYNYDWTINLANIIAYHQMRLVNGKNILFKSHRKDILEKLNWWYETYKIKEKLDKNELTASLMGKTIFGLLETSDGNIDLWINPFNFTSRVSKINEIEQGAD
;
A
#
# COMPACT_ATOMS: atom_id res chain seq x y z
N ASN A 1 47.10 -8.23 17.57
CA ASN A 1 45.99 -8.26 16.59
C ASN A 1 44.88 -9.15 17.09
N THR A 2 43.91 -8.57 17.80
CA THR A 2 42.64 -9.24 18.12
C THR A 2 41.77 -9.22 16.87
N PHE A 3 41.47 -10.39 16.31
CA PHE A 3 40.48 -10.50 15.25
C PHE A 3 39.11 -10.05 15.79
N PRO A 4 38.30 -9.31 15.01
CA PRO A 4 36.96 -8.93 15.44
C PRO A 4 36.13 -10.22 15.62
N SER A 5 35.36 -10.26 16.71
CA SER A 5 34.42 -11.35 16.95
C SER A 5 33.39 -11.41 15.83
N LEU A 6 33.16 -12.61 15.28
CA LEU A 6 32.12 -12.84 14.26
C LEU A 6 30.73 -12.45 14.81
N PRO A 7 29.82 -11.94 13.95
CA PRO A 7 28.48 -11.58 14.38
C PRO A 7 27.64 -12.82 14.66
N ASN A 8 26.61 -12.67 15.49
CA ASN A 8 25.57 -13.69 15.63
C ASN A 8 24.81 -13.83 14.29
N LEU A 9 24.99 -14.95 13.60
CA LEU A 9 24.39 -15.19 12.28
C LEU A 9 22.86 -15.31 12.31
N ASN A 10 22.26 -15.54 13.48
CA ASN A 10 20.81 -15.58 13.65
C ASN A 10 20.20 -14.18 13.89
N ASP A 11 21.04 -13.15 14.06
CA ASP A 11 20.61 -11.76 14.19
C ASP A 11 21.14 -10.95 13.01
N ILE A 12 20.23 -10.66 12.07
CA ILE A 12 20.57 -9.93 10.85
C ILE A 12 21.17 -8.55 11.14
N ASN A 13 20.76 -7.86 12.22
CA ASN A 13 21.30 -6.55 12.56
C ASN A 13 22.76 -6.66 13.04
N SER A 14 23.10 -7.72 13.78
CA SER A 14 24.48 -8.02 14.17
C SER A 14 25.39 -8.28 12.97
N VAL A 15 24.90 -9.01 11.96
CA VAL A 15 25.64 -9.27 10.71
C VAL A 15 25.93 -7.99 9.94
N LEU A 16 24.94 -7.11 9.80
CA LEU A 16 25.08 -5.85 9.07
C LEU A 16 26.01 -4.87 9.76
N LYS A 17 25.90 -4.76 11.09
CA LYS A 17 26.79 -3.95 11.92
C LYS A 17 28.25 -4.40 11.80
N PHE A 18 28.51 -5.71 11.72
CA PHE A 18 29.85 -6.26 11.49
C PHE A 18 30.43 -5.85 10.13
N TYR A 19 29.61 -5.74 9.09
CA TYR A 19 30.02 -5.25 7.77
C TYR A 19 30.01 -3.70 7.64
N ASN A 20 29.97 -2.98 8.77
CA ASN A 20 30.04 -1.52 8.85
C ASN A 20 28.93 -0.80 8.06
N TYR A 21 27.78 -1.42 8.08
CA TYR A 21 26.61 -1.04 7.32
C TYR A 21 25.55 -0.58 8.34
N ASP A 22 25.53 0.72 8.65
CA ASP A 22 24.62 1.37 9.62
C ASP A 22 23.12 1.33 9.23
N TRP A 23 22.75 0.55 8.22
CA TRP A 23 21.36 0.37 7.82
C TRP A 23 20.70 -0.70 8.68
N THR A 24 19.77 -0.28 9.55
CA THR A 24 18.79 -1.18 10.15
C THR A 24 17.89 -1.68 9.02
N ILE A 25 17.95 -2.97 8.68
CA ILE A 25 16.99 -3.54 7.71
C ILE A 25 15.59 -3.45 8.30
N ASN A 26 14.73 -2.62 7.70
CA ASN A 26 13.32 -2.67 7.98
C ASN A 26 12.67 -3.81 7.18
N LEU A 27 12.74 -5.02 7.73
CA LEU A 27 12.22 -6.23 7.09
C LEU A 27 10.73 -6.12 6.74
N ALA A 28 9.93 -5.46 7.58
CA ALA A 28 8.51 -5.23 7.31
C ALA A 28 8.30 -4.40 6.05
N ASN A 29 9.08 -3.32 5.86
CA ASN A 29 9.02 -2.54 4.62
C ASN A 29 9.44 -3.38 3.41
N ILE A 30 10.52 -4.16 3.50
CA ILE A 30 10.97 -5.02 2.39
C ILE A 30 9.87 -6.01 1.98
N ILE A 31 9.25 -6.67 2.95
CA ILE A 31 8.16 -7.62 2.71
C ILE A 31 6.96 -6.91 2.07
N ALA A 32 6.55 -5.75 2.61
CA ALA A 32 5.43 -4.98 2.08
C ALA A 32 5.65 -4.53 0.63
N TYR A 33 6.85 -4.03 0.29
CA TYR A 33 7.20 -3.67 -1.09
C TYR A 33 7.23 -4.89 -2.02
N HIS A 34 7.64 -6.06 -1.52
CA HIS A 34 7.60 -7.29 -2.28
C HIS A 34 6.15 -7.74 -2.55
N GLN A 35 5.30 -7.76 -1.54
CA GLN A 35 3.87 -8.09 -1.65
C GLN A 35 3.16 -7.15 -2.63
N MET A 36 3.36 -5.84 -2.48
CA MET A 36 2.82 -4.83 -3.39
C MET A 36 3.17 -5.12 -4.87
N ARG A 37 4.41 -5.49 -5.16
CA ARG A 37 4.84 -5.85 -6.51
C ARG A 37 4.21 -7.15 -7.02
N LEU A 38 3.97 -8.12 -6.14
CA LEU A 38 3.32 -9.37 -6.52
C LEU A 38 1.83 -9.18 -6.83
N VAL A 39 1.13 -8.35 -6.06
CA VAL A 39 -0.31 -8.12 -6.21
C VAL A 39 -0.61 -7.19 -7.39
N ASN A 40 0.01 -6.02 -7.44
CA ASN A 40 -0.30 -5.02 -8.47
C ASN A 40 0.53 -5.17 -9.75
N GLY A 41 1.61 -5.98 -9.70
CA GLY A 41 2.54 -6.10 -10.81
C GLY A 41 3.25 -4.77 -11.15
N LYS A 42 3.87 -4.76 -12.34
CA LYS A 42 4.52 -3.55 -12.87
C LYS A 42 3.49 -2.54 -13.37
N ASN A 43 2.56 -2.98 -14.21
CA ASN A 43 1.52 -2.15 -14.83
C ASN A 43 0.19 -2.89 -14.88
N ILE A 44 -0.91 -2.13 -14.84
CA ILE A 44 -2.25 -2.65 -15.13
C ILE A 44 -2.51 -2.46 -16.62
N LEU A 45 -2.86 -3.55 -17.31
CA LEU A 45 -3.14 -3.55 -18.75
C LEU A 45 -4.65 -3.58 -18.98
N PHE A 46 -5.20 -2.50 -19.53
CA PHE A 46 -6.60 -2.48 -19.97
C PHE A 46 -6.73 -3.14 -21.35
N LYS A 47 -7.81 -3.88 -21.56
CA LYS A 47 -8.19 -4.46 -22.86
C LYS A 47 -9.65 -4.18 -23.14
N SER A 48 -9.96 -3.75 -24.36
CA SER A 48 -11.32 -3.48 -24.83
C SER A 48 -11.39 -3.66 -26.33
N HIS A 49 -12.50 -4.20 -26.84
CA HIS A 49 -12.80 -4.24 -28.29
C HIS A 49 -13.13 -2.86 -28.85
N ARG A 50 -13.42 -1.90 -27.98
CA ARG A 50 -13.74 -0.52 -28.29
C ARG A 50 -12.54 0.38 -27.99
N LYS A 51 -11.96 0.96 -29.04
CA LYS A 51 -10.76 1.81 -28.98
C LYS A 51 -10.99 3.08 -28.16
N ASP A 52 -12.16 3.70 -28.30
CA ASP A 52 -12.56 4.90 -27.56
C ASP A 52 -12.62 4.66 -26.04
N ILE A 53 -13.17 3.51 -25.61
CA ILE A 53 -13.16 3.11 -24.19
C ILE A 53 -11.73 2.89 -23.71
N LEU A 54 -10.92 2.18 -24.50
CA LEU A 54 -9.55 1.86 -24.12
C LEU A 54 -8.72 3.13 -23.91
N GLU A 55 -8.85 4.10 -24.82
CA GLU A 55 -8.19 5.40 -24.72
C GLU A 55 -8.66 6.17 -23.47
N LYS A 56 -9.97 6.19 -23.18
CA LYS A 56 -10.50 6.85 -21.98
C LYS A 56 -10.02 6.19 -20.69
N LEU A 57 -9.97 4.86 -20.63
CA LEU A 57 -9.47 4.12 -19.46
C LEU A 57 -7.99 4.37 -19.21
N ASN A 58 -7.16 4.35 -20.27
CA ASN A 58 -5.74 4.65 -20.15
C ASN A 58 -5.50 6.10 -19.73
N TRP A 59 -6.24 7.06 -20.32
CA TRP A 59 -6.16 8.47 -19.92
C TRP A 59 -6.53 8.66 -18.45
N TRP A 60 -7.62 8.02 -18.00
CA TRP A 60 -8.05 8.05 -16.60
C TRP A 60 -6.99 7.48 -15.66
N TYR A 61 -6.45 6.30 -16.00
CA TYR A 61 -5.43 5.61 -15.21
C TYR A 61 -4.17 6.46 -14.99
N GLU A 62 -3.70 7.12 -16.04
CA GLU A 62 -2.55 8.02 -15.98
C GLU A 62 -2.87 9.34 -15.26
N THR A 63 -3.97 10.00 -15.64
CA THR A 63 -4.36 11.32 -15.13
C THR A 63 -4.59 11.30 -13.63
N TYR A 64 -5.29 10.27 -13.13
CA TYR A 64 -5.60 10.13 -11.70
C TYR A 64 -4.57 9.29 -10.93
N LYS A 65 -3.44 8.93 -11.57
CA LYS A 65 -2.34 8.17 -10.95
C LYS A 65 -2.84 6.91 -10.23
N ILE A 66 -3.73 6.19 -10.89
CA ILE A 66 -4.47 5.06 -10.30
C ILE A 66 -3.50 3.97 -9.81
N LYS A 67 -2.40 3.74 -10.50
CA LYS A 67 -1.36 2.79 -10.06
C LYS A 67 -0.72 3.18 -8.74
N GLU A 68 -0.27 4.42 -8.63
CA GLU A 68 0.41 4.93 -7.43
C GLU A 68 -0.50 4.80 -6.20
N LYS A 69 -1.79 5.04 -6.41
CA LYS A 69 -2.82 4.85 -5.41
C LYS A 69 -2.95 3.38 -5.03
N LEU A 70 -3.19 2.48 -5.99
CA LEU A 70 -3.27 1.04 -5.71
C LEU A 70 -2.01 0.49 -5.02
N ASP A 71 -0.82 0.99 -5.37
CA ASP A 71 0.44 0.64 -4.73
C ASP A 71 0.50 1.13 -3.28
N LYS A 72 0.11 2.38 -3.04
CA LYS A 72 0.00 2.93 -1.69
C LYS A 72 -1.01 2.14 -0.85
N ASN A 73 -2.12 1.72 -1.43
CA ASN A 73 -3.11 0.89 -0.78
C ASN A 73 -2.49 -0.44 -0.32
N GLU A 74 -1.85 -1.17 -1.23
CA GLU A 74 -1.29 -2.47 -0.92
C GLU A 74 -0.13 -2.39 0.08
N LEU A 75 0.73 -1.36 -0.03
CA LEU A 75 1.77 -1.10 0.96
C LEU A 75 1.18 -0.83 2.35
N THR A 76 0.12 -0.01 2.40
CA THR A 76 -0.54 0.33 3.65
C THR A 76 -1.23 -0.89 4.26
N ALA A 77 -1.88 -1.72 3.43
CA ALA A 77 -2.51 -2.97 3.88
C ALA A 77 -1.47 -3.96 4.42
N SER A 78 -0.34 -4.09 3.73
CA SER A 78 0.77 -4.98 4.14
C SER A 78 1.38 -4.55 5.48
N LEU A 79 1.47 -3.23 5.74
CA LEU A 79 2.07 -2.70 6.96
C LEU A 79 1.09 -2.56 8.13
N MET A 80 -0.16 -2.19 7.86
CA MET A 80 -1.17 -1.84 8.88
C MET A 80 -2.28 -2.89 9.00
N GLY A 81 -2.26 -3.93 8.17
CA GLY A 81 -3.22 -5.04 8.14
C GLY A 81 -4.50 -4.76 7.36
N LYS A 82 -4.99 -3.51 7.31
CA LYS A 82 -6.21 -3.15 6.55
C LYS A 82 -6.15 -1.74 5.96
N THR A 83 -6.85 -1.56 4.85
CA THR A 83 -7.10 -0.27 4.21
C THR A 83 -8.54 -0.19 3.74
N ILE A 84 -9.01 1.04 3.51
CA ILE A 84 -10.25 1.29 2.78
C ILE A 84 -9.89 2.04 1.49
N PHE A 85 -10.50 1.61 0.40
CA PHE A 85 -10.54 2.34 -0.87
C PHE A 85 -11.98 2.82 -1.14
N GLY A 86 -12.11 4.00 -1.73
CA GLY A 86 -13.38 4.57 -2.15
C GLY A 86 -13.27 5.22 -3.53
N LEU A 87 -14.41 5.31 -4.22
CA LEU A 87 -14.56 6.08 -5.45
C LEU A 87 -15.09 7.47 -5.07
N LEU A 88 -14.48 8.52 -5.62
CA LEU A 88 -14.91 9.90 -5.43
C LEU A 88 -15.20 10.53 -6.79
N GLU A 89 -16.26 11.31 -6.89
CA GLU A 89 -16.46 12.18 -8.05
C GLU A 89 -15.54 13.40 -7.93
N THR A 90 -14.86 13.73 -9.02
CA THR A 90 -13.96 14.87 -9.11
C THR A 90 -14.71 16.11 -9.60
N SER A 91 -14.13 17.30 -9.40
CA SER A 91 -14.75 18.56 -9.83
C SER A 91 -14.97 18.67 -11.34
N ASP A 92 -14.23 17.89 -12.13
CA ASP A 92 -14.39 17.79 -13.58
C ASP A 92 -15.36 16.65 -14.02
N GLY A 93 -16.09 16.06 -13.07
CA GLY A 93 -17.13 15.06 -13.34
C GLY A 93 -16.60 13.66 -13.67
N ASN A 94 -15.34 13.38 -13.36
CA ASN A 94 -14.72 12.06 -13.50
C ASN A 94 -14.71 11.33 -12.14
N ILE A 95 -14.19 10.11 -12.13
CA ILE A 95 -14.07 9.31 -10.92
C ILE A 95 -12.60 9.25 -10.52
N ASP A 96 -12.29 9.42 -9.25
CA ASP A 96 -10.96 9.22 -8.68
C ASP A 96 -10.98 8.14 -7.59
N LEU A 97 -9.81 7.57 -7.31
CA LEU A 97 -9.60 6.68 -6.18
C LEU A 97 -9.12 7.46 -4.96
N TRP A 98 -9.77 7.22 -3.83
CA TRP A 98 -9.36 7.66 -2.51
C TRP A 98 -8.96 6.48 -1.65
N ILE A 99 -7.87 6.63 -0.89
CA ILE A 99 -7.33 5.58 -0.04
C ILE A 99 -7.05 6.16 1.33
N ASN A 100 -7.51 5.45 2.35
CA ASN A 100 -7.26 5.80 3.73
C ASN A 100 -6.74 4.57 4.52
N PRO A 101 -5.56 4.66 5.19
CA PRO A 101 -5.17 3.67 6.19
C PRO A 101 -6.26 3.53 7.24
N PHE A 102 -6.74 2.31 7.46
CA PHE A 102 -7.70 2.07 8.54
C PHE A 102 -6.94 1.86 9.84
N ASN A 103 -6.61 2.96 10.54
CA ASN A 103 -6.07 2.87 11.89
C ASN A 103 -7.22 2.50 12.85
N PHE A 104 -7.18 1.32 13.47
CA PHE A 104 -8.15 0.83 14.46
C PHE A 104 -8.21 1.64 15.78
N THR A 105 -7.77 2.90 15.81
CA THR A 105 -7.77 3.72 17.03
C THR A 105 -8.92 4.73 17.12
N SER A 106 -9.76 4.92 16.11
CA SER A 106 -11.01 5.67 16.30
C SER A 106 -12.04 5.43 15.18
N ARG A 107 -13.32 5.25 15.57
CA ARG A 107 -14.53 5.23 14.71
C ARG A 107 -15.06 3.89 14.16
N VAL A 108 -15.03 2.82 14.96
CA VAL A 108 -16.15 1.85 14.98
C VAL A 108 -17.14 2.19 16.12
N SER A 109 -16.99 3.34 16.80
CA SER A 109 -17.81 3.68 17.98
C SER A 109 -18.97 4.66 17.74
N LYS A 110 -19.40 4.93 16.49
CA LYS A 110 -20.54 5.86 16.27
C LYS A 110 -21.55 5.47 15.19
N ILE A 111 -21.37 4.34 14.50
CA ILE A 111 -22.38 3.88 13.53
C ILE A 111 -23.41 2.95 14.21
N ASN A 112 -23.11 2.35 15.36
CA ASN A 112 -24.02 1.38 15.99
C ASN A 112 -24.96 1.94 17.08
N GLU A 113 -24.84 3.20 17.51
CA GLU A 113 -25.72 3.73 18.58
C GLU A 113 -26.95 4.49 18.06
N ILE A 114 -27.02 4.85 16.77
CA ILE A 114 -28.17 5.59 16.21
C ILE A 114 -29.21 4.65 15.57
N GLU A 115 -28.85 3.40 15.25
CA GLU A 115 -29.79 2.40 14.70
C GLU A 115 -30.32 1.39 15.74
N GLN A 116 -29.97 1.53 17.04
CA GLN A 116 -30.47 0.67 18.13
C GLN A 116 -31.37 1.40 19.14
N GLY A 117 -31.98 2.52 18.74
CA GLY A 117 -32.94 3.27 19.56
C GLY A 117 -34.32 3.45 18.91
N ALA A 118 -34.60 2.68 17.85
CA ALA A 118 -35.91 2.63 17.21
C ALA A 118 -36.50 1.22 17.36
N ASP A 119 -36.83 0.87 18.60
CA ASP A 119 -37.86 -0.10 19.00
C ASP A 119 -38.43 0.35 20.36
#